data_AF-A0A957UAG2-F1
#
_entry.id   AF-A0A957UAG2-F1
#
_cell.length_a   1.000
_cell.length_b   1.000
_cell.length_c   1.000
_cell.angle_alpha   90.00
_cell.angle_beta   90.00
_cell.angle_gamma   90.00
#
_symmetry.space_group_name_H-M   'P 1'
#
loop_
_entity.id
_entity.type
_entity.pdbx_description
1 polymer ?
#
loop_
_entity_poly.entity_id
_entity_poly.type
_entity_poly.pdbx_seq_one_letter_code
_entity_poly.pdbx_strand_id
1 'polypeptide(L)' 'MSQLALAWCVKNPHVSTVITGASRPAQVQENMKAMEVVPQLTADVMARIDTVLSPAKA' A
#
# COMPACT_ATOMS: atom_id res chain seq x y z
N MET A 1 -2.81 -5.58 -7.66
CA MET A 1 -3.31 -4.33 -7.03
C MET A 1 -3.12 -4.33 -5.50
N SER A 2 -3.22 -5.49 -4.84
CA SER A 2 -2.97 -5.67 -3.41
C SER A 2 -1.59 -5.16 -2.95
N GLN A 3 -0.52 -5.41 -3.71
CA GLN A 3 0.84 -5.00 -3.34
C GLN A 3 1.00 -3.49 -3.11
N LEU A 4 0.43 -2.65 -4.00
CA LEU A 4 0.50 -1.19 -3.85
C LEU A 4 -0.27 -0.72 -2.61
N ALA A 5 -1.47 -1.23 -2.41
CA ALA A 5 -2.29 -0.87 -1.25
C ALA A 5 -1.61 -1.27 0.06
N LEU A 6 -1.07 -2.49 0.13
CA LEU A 6 -0.33 -2.97 1.30
C LEU A 6 0.95 -2.14 1.53
N ALA A 7 1.71 -1.84 0.49
CA ALA A 7 2.91 -1.00 0.59
C ALA A 7 2.56 0.42 1.08
N TRP A 8 1.45 0.99 0.60
CA TRP A 8 0.97 2.30 1.03
C TRP A 8 0.56 2.29 2.51
N CYS A 9 -0.16 1.25 2.96
CA CYS A 9 -0.49 1.08 4.37
C CYS A 9 0.76 0.94 5.26
N VAL A 10 1.76 0.17 4.83
CA VAL A 10 3.02 -0.03 5.58
C VAL A 10 3.88 1.24 5.62
N LYS A 11 3.84 2.08 4.58
CA LYS A 11 4.62 3.33 4.51
C LYS A 11 4.11 4.41 5.47
N ASN A 12 2.88 4.29 5.96
CA ASN A 12 2.27 5.26 6.86
C ASN A 12 2.94 5.19 8.26
N PRO A 13 3.55 6.29 8.76
CA PRO A 13 4.23 6.29 10.05
C PRO A 13 3.30 6.07 11.26
N HIS A 14 1.99 6.20 11.08
CA HIS A 14 0.98 5.93 12.11
C HIS A 14 0.49 4.48 12.13
N VAL A 15 1.01 3.63 11.23
CA VAL A 15 0.66 2.21 11.13
C VAL A 15 1.85 1.37 11.56
N SER A 16 1.71 0.66 12.67
CA SER A 16 2.77 -0.24 13.16
C SER A 16 2.79 -1.59 12.44
N THR A 17 1.61 -2.11 12.09
CA THR A 17 1.44 -3.44 11.50
C THR A 17 0.28 -3.45 10.51
N VAL A 18 0.44 -4.17 9.40
CA VAL A 18 -0.63 -4.42 8.43
C VAL A 18 -1.00 -5.90 8.45
N ILE A 19 -2.25 -6.22 8.81
CA ILE A 19 -2.77 -7.59 8.82
C ILE A 19 -3.40 -7.88 7.45
N THR A 20 -2.88 -8.88 6.74
CA THR A 20 -3.35 -9.22 5.39
C THR A 20 -4.29 -10.42 5.40
N GLY A 21 -5.38 -10.36 4.62
CA GLY A 21 -6.24 -11.50 4.33
C GLY A 21 -5.80 -12.25 3.06
N ALA A 22 -5.95 -13.57 3.05
CA ALA A 22 -5.74 -14.42 1.89
C ALA A 22 -6.66 -15.66 1.95
N SER A 23 -7.29 -16.00 0.82
CA SER A 23 -8.14 -17.20 0.68
C SER A 23 -7.38 -18.39 0.08
N ARG A 24 -6.18 -18.16 -0.48
CA ARG A 24 -5.30 -19.19 -1.04
C ARG A 24 -3.82 -18.87 -0.74
N PRO A 25 -2.94 -19.88 -0.61
CA PRO A 25 -1.52 -19.65 -0.28
C PRO A 25 -0.78 -18.72 -1.25
N ALA A 26 -1.11 -18.77 -2.55
CA ALA A 26 -0.50 -17.89 -3.55
C ALA A 26 -0.74 -16.40 -3.28
N GLN A 27 -1.88 -16.04 -2.68
CA GLN A 27 -2.19 -14.64 -2.33
C GLN A 27 -1.32 -14.15 -1.18
N VAL A 28 -0.93 -15.02 -0.24
CA VAL A 28 0.04 -14.65 0.80
C VAL A 28 1.37 -14.28 0.15
N GLN A 29 1.86 -15.12 -0.77
CA GLN A 29 3.10 -14.83 -1.50
C GLN A 29 2.99 -13.55 -2.32
N GLU A 30 1.85 -13.31 -2.97
CA GLU A 30 1.60 -12.07 -3.72
C GLU A 30 1.58 -10.83 -2.81
N ASN A 31 0.95 -10.93 -1.63
CA ASN A 31 0.88 -9.84 -0.66
C ASN A 31 2.28 -9.45 -0.14
N MET A 32 3.15 -10.43 0.12
CA MET A 32 4.50 -10.16 0.66
C MET A 32 5.41 -9.41 -0.32
N LYS A 33 5.15 -9.52 -1.64
CA LYS A 33 5.84 -8.70 -2.66
C LYS A 33 5.57 -7.20 -2.52
N ALA A 34 4.59 -6.79 -1.69
CA ALA A 34 4.40 -5.38 -1.33
C ALA A 34 5.67 -4.74 -0.78
N MET A 35 6.53 -5.50 -0.09
CA MET A 35 7.79 -4.98 0.45
C MET A 35 8.76 -4.48 -0.61
N GLU A 36 8.71 -5.03 -1.83
CA GLU A 36 9.49 -4.56 -2.99
C GLU A 36 8.97 -3.23 -3.53
N VAL A 37 7.70 -2.90 -3.26
CA VAL A 37 7.03 -1.67 -3.70
C VAL A 37 7.22 -0.53 -2.70
N VAL A 38 7.33 -0.81 -1.39
CA VAL A 38 7.57 0.20 -0.34
C VAL A 38 8.68 1.21 -0.65
N PRO A 39 9.89 0.80 -1.11
CA PRO A 39 10.95 1.77 -1.44
C PRO A 39 10.63 2.62 -2.67
N GLN A 40 9.73 2.17 -3.53
CA GLN A 40 9.31 2.90 -4.75
C GLN A 40 8.27 3.99 -4.44
N LEU A 41 7.66 3.96 -3.25
CA LEU A 41 6.75 5.01 -2.76
C LEU A 41 7.56 6.22 -2.27
N THR A 42 8.12 6.97 -3.23
CA THR A 42 8.79 8.26 -3.00
C THR A 42 7.78 9.33 -2.58
N ALA A 43 8.27 10.46 -2.07
CA ALA A 43 7.41 11.59 -1.69
C ALA A 43 6.51 12.05 -2.86
N ASP A 44 7.05 12.12 -4.07
CA ASP A 44 6.29 12.52 -5.26
C ASP A 44 5.19 11.51 -5.62
N VAL A 45 5.50 10.20 -5.51
CA VAL A 45 4.51 9.14 -5.76
C VAL A 45 3.40 9.19 -4.70
N MET A 46 3.75 9.39 -3.44
CA MET A 46 2.79 9.54 -2.34
C MET A 46 1.90 10.77 -2.55
N ALA A 47 2.45 11.91 -2.94
CA ALA A 47 1.68 13.12 -3.23
C ALA A 47 0.67 12.92 -4.39
N ARG A 48 1.06 12.14 -5.41
CA ARG A 48 0.15 11.77 -6.51
C ARG A 48 -0.97 10.86 -6.04
N ILE A 49 -0.67 9.88 -5.19
CA ILE A 49 -1.67 9.00 -4.58
C ILE A 49 -2.67 9.84 -3.76
N ASP A 50 -2.17 10.74 -2.92
CA ASP A 50 -3.00 11.61 -2.08
C ASP A 50 -3.90 12.52 -2.93
N THR A 51 -3.39 13.03 -4.06
CA THR A 51 -4.20 13.84 -5.00
C THR A 51 -5.37 13.05 -5.58
N VAL A 52 -5.17 11.77 -5.92
CA VAL A 52 -6.20 10.91 -6.52
C VAL A 52 -7.20 10.42 -5.46
N LEU A 53 -6.73 10.15 -4.24
CA LEU A 53 -7.56 9.67 -3.13
C LEU A 53 -8.25 10.79 -2.34
N SER A 54 -7.84 12.05 -2.55
CA SER A 54 -8.49 13.20 -1.93
C SER A 54 -9.97 13.20 -2.28
N PRO A 55 -10.87 13.30 -1.28
CA PRO A 55 -12.29 13.36 -1.55
C PRO A 55 -12.59 14.55 -2.47
N ALA A 56 -13.50 14.36 -3.43
CA ALA A 56 -13.99 15.45 -4.24
C ALA A 56 -14.51 16.56 -3.32
N LYS A 57 -14.00 17.78 -3.48
CA LYS A 57 -14.58 18.94 -2.78
C LYS A 57 -16.07 18.98 -3.09
N ALA A 58 -16.88 18.89 -2.03
CA ALA A 58 -18.32 19.14 -2.11
C ALA A 58 -18.60 20.58 -2.58
#